data_AF-A0A2M8L3X4-F1
#
_entry.id   AF-A0A2M8L3X4-F1
#
_cell.length_a   1.000
_cell.length_b   1.000
_cell.length_c   1.000
_cell.angle_alpha   90.00
_cell.angle_beta   90.00
_cell.angle_gamma   90.00
#
_symmetry.space_group_name_H-M   'P 1'
#
loop_
_entity.id
_entity.type
_entity.pdbx_description
1 polymer ?
#
loop_
_entity_poly.entity_id
_entity_poly.type
_entity_poly.pdbx_seq_one_letter_code
_entity_poly.pdbx_strand_id
1 'polypeptide(L)'
;MANQGELGETTFSVGDNIKVHFGPENPFQGTVIAIRGEGENKTFTVRRVGTGRIGIERIFPLSSPLLTKIEVKKEGDVRRAKLYYLRKQTKK
;
A
#
# COMPACT_ATOMS: atom_id res chain seq x y z
N MET A 1 13.04 0.00 -11.45
CA MET A 1 12.41 -0.62 -10.25
C MET A 1 10.94 -0.15 -10.14
N ALA A 2 10.04 -0.71 -10.96
CA ALA A 2 8.68 -0.16 -11.15
C ALA A 2 7.67 -0.45 -10.02
N ASN A 3 8.07 -1.25 -9.02
CA ASN A 3 7.18 -1.76 -7.96
C ASN A 3 7.57 -1.25 -6.57
N GLN A 4 8.28 -0.12 -6.50
CA GLN A 4 8.75 0.48 -5.25
C GLN A 4 8.25 1.91 -5.10
N GLY A 5 7.91 2.28 -3.88
CA GLY A 5 7.57 3.63 -3.45
C GLY A 5 8.55 4.07 -2.37
N GLU A 6 8.80 5.37 -2.32
CA GLU A 6 9.75 5.98 -1.38
C GLU A 6 9.06 7.17 -0.73
N LEU A 7 9.22 7.30 0.59
CA LEU A 7 8.81 8.47 1.37
C LEU A 7 9.93 8.80 2.35
N GLY A 8 10.68 9.86 2.08
CA GLY A 8 11.91 10.16 2.81
C GLY A 8 12.90 9.00 2.67
N GLU A 9 13.37 8.47 3.81
CA GLU A 9 14.30 7.33 3.85
C GLU A 9 13.58 5.97 3.77
N THR A 10 12.25 5.95 3.89
CA THR A 10 11.48 4.69 3.90
C THR A 10 11.17 4.24 2.47
N THR A 11 11.72 3.09 2.09
CA THR A 11 11.39 2.40 0.84
C THR A 11 10.42 1.25 1.12
N PHE A 12 9.44 1.06 0.25
CA PHE A 12 8.50 -0.06 0.31
C PHE A 12 8.17 -0.57 -1.08
N SER A 13 7.79 -1.85 -1.18
CA SER A 13 7.48 -2.55 -2.42
C SER A 13 6.05 -3.07 -2.45
N VAL A 14 5.59 -3.43 -3.65
CA VAL A 14 4.40 -4.27 -3.79
C VAL A 14 4.63 -5.59 -3.03
N GLY A 15 3.65 -6.02 -2.25
CA GLY A 15 3.76 -7.20 -1.37
C GLY A 15 3.93 -6.85 0.11
N ASP A 16 4.48 -5.68 0.41
CA ASP A 16 4.75 -5.29 1.80
C ASP A 16 3.48 -5.01 2.58
N ASN A 17 3.48 -5.38 3.85
CA ASN A 17 2.49 -4.92 4.81
C ASN A 17 2.97 -3.59 5.40
N ILE A 18 2.23 -2.52 5.14
CA ILE A 18 2.57 -1.17 5.59
C ILE A 18 1.44 -0.58 6.42
N LYS A 19 1.82 0.32 7.33
CA LYS A 19 0.91 1.22 8.04
C LYS A 19 1.10 2.63 7.52
N VAL A 20 0.03 3.22 6.98
CA VAL A 20 0.01 4.53 6.35
C VAL A 20 -0.68 5.52 7.27
N HIS A 21 -0.02 6.63 7.57
CA HIS A 21 -0.59 7.78 8.27
C HIS A 21 -0.95 8.85 7.22
N PHE A 22 -2.24 9.17 7.10
CA PHE A 22 -2.76 10.07 6.08
C PHE A 22 -3.77 11.05 6.68
N GLY A 23 -3.34 12.30 6.88
CA GLY A 23 -4.13 13.33 7.56
C GLY A 23 -4.43 12.98 9.03
N PRO A 24 -5.53 13.51 9.59
CA PRO A 24 -5.92 13.27 10.98
C PRO A 24 -6.67 11.94 11.18
N GLU A 25 -6.91 11.17 10.11
CA GLU A 25 -7.60 9.89 10.21
C GLU A 25 -6.77 8.83 10.93
N ASN A 26 -7.46 7.81 11.44
CA ASN A 26 -6.81 6.62 11.96
C ASN A 26 -5.89 5.97 10.90
N PRO A 27 -4.67 5.55 11.27
CA PRO A 27 -3.73 4.97 10.32
C PRO A 27 -4.30 3.74 9.61
N PHE A 28 -4.04 3.65 8.32
CA PHE A 28 -4.50 2.53 7.50
C PHE A 28 -3.39 1.50 7.33
N GLN A 29 -3.59 0.31 7.87
CA GLN A 29 -2.64 -0.81 7.74
C GLN A 29 -3.17 -1.86 6.77
N GLY A 30 -2.33 -2.31 5.85
CA GLY A 30 -2.65 -3.36 4.90
C GLY A 30 -1.48 -3.73 3.99
N THR A 31 -1.76 -4.55 2.99
CA THR A 31 -0.76 -5.01 2.01
C THR A 31 -0.76 -4.08 0.80
N VAL A 32 0.41 -3.66 0.33
CA VAL A 32 0.55 -2.93 -0.93
C VAL A 32 0.31 -3.89 -2.08
N ILE A 33 -0.74 -3.64 -2.86
CA ILE A 33 -1.13 -4.54 -3.97
C ILE A 33 -0.75 -4.01 -5.34
N ALA A 34 -0.49 -2.71 -5.46
CA ALA A 34 -0.07 -2.08 -6.71
C ALA A 34 0.58 -0.74 -6.42
N ILE A 35 1.61 -0.42 -7.20
CA ILE A 35 2.19 0.92 -7.33
C ILE A 35 2.05 1.28 -8.82
N ARG A 36 1.62 2.51 -9.10
CA ARG A 36 1.35 2.98 -10.47
C ARG A 36 1.73 4.44 -10.63
N GLY A 37 1.96 4.85 -11.87
CA GLY A 37 2.35 6.21 -12.20
C GLY A 37 3.83 6.47 -11.93
N GLU A 38 4.23 7.71 -12.19
CA GLU A 38 5.60 8.20 -12.09
C GLU A 38 5.60 9.64 -11.58
N GLY A 39 6.75 10.08 -11.05
CA GLY A 39 6.92 11.42 -10.50
C GLY A 39 5.81 11.78 -9.50
N GLU A 40 5.19 12.95 -9.72
CA GLU A 40 4.12 13.48 -8.87
C GLU A 40 2.80 12.70 -8.96
N ASN A 41 2.57 11.97 -10.06
CA ASN A 41 1.36 11.16 -10.27
C ASN A 41 1.50 9.74 -9.71
N LYS A 42 2.61 9.44 -9.02
CA LYS A 42 2.87 8.13 -8.45
C LYS A 42 1.91 7.87 -7.28
N THR A 43 1.17 6.77 -7.38
CA THR A 43 0.18 6.35 -6.38
C THR A 43 0.40 4.89 -6.00
N PHE A 44 0.03 4.52 -4.79
CA PHE A 44 0.07 3.15 -4.30
C PHE A 44 -1.27 2.74 -3.71
N THR A 45 -1.60 1.46 -3.85
CA THR A 45 -2.87 0.90 -3.38
C THR A 45 -2.60 -0.06 -2.23
N VAL A 46 -3.22 0.20 -1.09
CA VAL A 46 -3.13 -0.65 0.11
C VAL A 46 -4.46 -1.35 0.31
N ARG A 47 -4.40 -2.67 0.50
CA ARG A 47 -5.57 -3.54 0.73
C ARG A 47 -5.52 -4.15 2.12
N ARG A 48 -6.65 -4.12 2.83
CA ARG A 48 -6.87 -4.92 4.04
C ARG A 48 -8.24 -5.58 4.01
N VAL A 49 -8.40 -6.65 4.77
CA VAL A 49 -9.72 -7.23 5.04
C VAL A 49 -10.19 -6.67 6.38
N GLY A 50 -11.32 -5.95 6.35
CA GLY A 50 -11.93 -5.38 7.54
C GLY A 50 -12.96 -6.31 8.17
N THR A 51 -13.81 -5.73 9.02
CA THR A 51 -14.94 -6.42 9.66
C THR A 51 -15.85 -7.08 8.64
N GLY A 52 -16.38 -8.26 8.96
CA GLY A 52 -17.31 -8.99 8.10
C GLY A 52 -16.67 -9.56 6.81
N ARG A 53 -15.34 -9.73 6.77
CA ARG A 53 -14.59 -10.19 5.58
C ARG A 53 -14.69 -9.26 4.37
N ILE A 54 -15.07 -8.00 4.58
CA ILE A 54 -15.15 -7.00 3.52
C ILE A 54 -13.74 -6.51 3.18
N GLY A 55 -13.38 -6.61 1.90
CA GLY A 55 -12.10 -6.08 1.40
C GLY A 55 -12.16 -4.57 1.27
N ILE A 56 -11.26 -3.86 1.95
CA ILE A 56 -11.12 -2.41 1.88
C ILE A 56 -9.82 -2.09 1.15
N GLU A 57 -9.92 -1.28 0.10
CA GLU A 57 -8.78 -0.76 -0.65
C GLU A 57 -8.75 0.76 -0.53
N ARG A 58 -7.57 1.31 -0.26
CA ARG A 58 -7.32 2.75 -0.29
C ARG A 58 -6.15 3.03 -1.24
N ILE A 59 -6.29 4.09 -2.02
CA ILE A 59 -5.27 4.56 -2.97
C ILE A 59 -4.72 5.87 -2.41
N PHE A 60 -3.40 5.94 -2.30
CA PHE A 60 -2.70 7.11 -1.76
C PHE A 60 -1.75 7.67 -2.81
N PRO A 61 -1.76 8.98 -3.08
CA PRO A 61 -0.70 9.67 -3.83
C PRO A 61 0.54 9.82 -2.97
N LEU A 62 1.73 9.52 -3.53
CA LEU A 62 3.00 9.70 -2.83
C LEU A 62 3.36 11.17 -2.62
N SER A 63 2.96 12.04 -3.54
CA SER A 63 3.19 13.49 -3.50
C SER A 63 2.20 14.25 -2.61
N SER A 64 1.22 13.56 -2.00
CA SER A 64 0.18 14.23 -1.23
C SER A 64 0.75 14.82 0.06
N PRO A 65 0.47 16.09 0.39
CA PRO A 65 0.91 16.70 1.65
C PRO A 65 0.22 16.09 2.88
N LEU A 66 -0.87 15.35 2.68
CA LEU A 66 -1.57 14.65 3.75
C LEU A 66 -0.86 13.33 4.14
N LEU A 67 0.03 12.81 3.31
CA LEU A 67 0.79 11.59 3.60
C LEU A 67 1.95 11.92 4.54
N THR A 68 1.77 11.67 5.84
CA THR A 68 2.74 12.11 6.85
C THR A 68 3.81 11.07 7.14
N LYS A 69 3.44 9.78 7.16
CA LYS A 69 4.37 8.70 7.53
C LYS A 69 3.94 7.36 6.94
N ILE A 70 4.93 6.56 6.53
CA ILE A 70 4.76 5.15 6.18
C ILE A 70 5.65 4.31 7.09
N GLU A 71 5.11 3.23 7.63
CA GLU A 71 5.86 2.25 8.42
C GLU A 71 5.74 0.87 7.76
N VAL A 72 6.86 0.29 7.35
CA VAL A 72 6.89 -1.11 6.87
C VAL A 72 6.82 -2.03 8.09
N LYS A 73 5.75 -2.84 8.16
CA LYS A 73 5.54 -3.81 9.24
C LYS A 73 6.06 -5.19 8.88
N LYS A 74 5.98 -5.56 7.60
CA LYS A 74 6.48 -6.83 7.09
C LYS A 74 6.80 -6.69 5.61
N GLU A 75 7.98 -7.11 5.21
CA GLU A 75 8.35 -7.23 3.80
C GLU A 75 7.69 -8.44 3.16
N GLY A 76 7.23 -8.28 1.92
CA GLY A 76 6.60 -9.33 1.15
C GLY A 76 7.44 -9.71 -0.06
N ASP A 77 7.92 -10.96 -0.10
CA ASP A 77 8.51 -11.51 -1.32
C ASP A 77 7.39 -11.92 -2.29
N VAL A 78 7.21 -11.14 -3.35
CA VAL A 78 6.21 -11.37 -4.38
C VAL A 78 6.82 -11.27 -5.77
N ARG A 79 6.41 -12.19 -6.64
CA ARG A 79 6.90 -12.26 -8.02
C ARG A 79 6.12 -11.39 -8.99
N ARG A 80 4.94 -10.89 -8.59
CA ARG A 80 4.04 -10.12 -9.46
C ARG A 80 4.10 -8.65 -9.12
N ALA A 81 4.21 -7.81 -10.16
CA ALA A 81 4.15 -6.36 -10.05
C ALA A 81 2.83 -5.83 -9.48
N LYS A 82 1.72 -6.56 -9.66
CA LYS A 82 0.39 -6.21 -9.13
C LYS A 82 -0.30 -7.45 -8.58
N LEU A 83 -0.82 -7.34 -7.37
CA LEU A 83 -1.41 -8.44 -6.60
C LEU A 83 -2.94 -8.42 -6.64
N TYR A 84 -3.55 -8.04 -7.76
CA TYR A 84 -5.02 -7.98 -7.89
C TYR A 84 -5.71 -9.34 -7.67
N TYR A 85 -4.97 -10.45 -7.76
CA TYR A 85 -5.48 -11.77 -7.40
C TYR A 85 -5.90 -11.86 -5.92
N LEU A 86 -5.32 -11.04 -5.04
CA LEU A 86 -5.71 -10.94 -3.61
C LEU A 86 -7.12 -10.38 -3.40
N ARG A 87 -7.78 -9.87 -4.45
CA ARG A 87 -9.19 -9.50 -4.40
C ARG A 87 -10.12 -10.70 -4.32
N LYS A 88 -9.73 -11.78 -5.01
CA LYS A 88 -10.49 -13.04 -5.08
C LYS A 88 -10.02 -14.06 -4.05
N GLN A 89 -8.83 -13.88 -3.50
CA GLN A 89 -8.32 -14.75 -2.44
C GLN A 89 -8.73 -14.23 -1.07
N THR A 90 -9.57 -14.98 -0.39
CA THR A 90 -9.69 -14.93 1.06
C THR A 90 -8.47 -15.65 1.61
N LYS A 91 -7.69 -15.02 2.51
CA LYS A 91 -6.71 -15.78 3.29
C LYS A 91 -7.47 -16.93 3.96
N LYS A 92 -7.06 -18.17 3.71
CA LYS A 92 -7.54 -19.35 4.45
C LYS A 92 -7.12 -19.21 5.91
#